data_AF-A0A2U3I5J1-F1
#
_entry.id   AF-A0A2U3I5J1-F1
#
_cell.length_a   1.000
_cell.length_b   1.000
_cell.length_c   1.000
_cell.angle_alpha   90.00
_cell.angle_beta   90.00
_cell.angle_gamma   90.00
#
_symmetry.space_group_name_H-M   'P 1'
#
loop_
_entity.id
_entity.type
_entity.pdbx_description
1 polymer ?
#
loop_
_entity_poly.entity_id
_entity_poly.type
_entity_poly.pdbx_seq_one_letter_code
_entity_poly.pdbx_strand_id
1 'polypeptide(L)'
;MARIIGGIAASHTPTIGFAFDKNKRDDPVWAPIFENFAPLANWLADKQPDVIVTIYNDHVTSFFFDHYSAFALGVGPEWRVADEGGGARDLPPIKGHPAFAAHIGTSLMSDEFDMSFFQNKALDHGCFSPLSMLCPHKPEWPVKLVPLQMGVLQLPVPSARRFYKLGQALRRAIESYPEDIKVAILATGGLSHQVHGERAGFNNTAWDARFLDLFERDPEQLADMTIAEYAALGGYEGAEVIMWLTMRGALSSNVVCKHRSYYLPSMAGIATAIYEGEDSETKPAIVERHRQKMAVQLTDVEKLEGTYPFSIETAVRAYRINDYLHRMVEPAHREAFKENEEASFEAAALSDQERDLIRRRDWRGLLHYGVIFFMLEKLGAVTGVSNLHIYAAMRGETLEEFQKTRNAPGALYSVAGKGAGKLDWDKTKN
;
A
#
# COMPACT_ATOMS: atom_id res chain seq x y z
N MET A 1 -2.66 0.78 23.30
CA MET A 1 -2.34 -0.20 22.24
C MET A 1 -3.52 -0.23 21.30
N ALA A 2 -3.27 -0.40 20.01
CA ALA A 2 -4.36 -0.35 19.05
C ALA A 2 -5.29 -1.56 19.25
N ARG A 3 -6.58 -1.34 18.98
CA ARG A 3 -7.62 -2.36 19.14
C ARG A 3 -8.41 -2.54 17.85
N ILE A 4 -8.60 -3.78 17.45
CA ILE A 4 -9.48 -4.13 16.33
C ILE A 4 -10.92 -4.07 16.86
N ILE A 5 -11.74 -3.18 16.32
CA ILE A 5 -13.13 -2.98 16.80
C ILE A 5 -14.13 -3.87 16.05
N GLY A 6 -13.72 -4.45 14.93
CA GLY A 6 -14.53 -5.33 14.09
C GLY A 6 -14.04 -5.34 12.65
N GLY A 7 -14.68 -6.19 11.85
CA GLY A 7 -14.47 -6.30 10.42
C GLY A 7 -15.76 -6.05 9.65
N ILE A 8 -15.65 -5.34 8.54
CA ILE A 8 -16.73 -5.16 7.57
C ILE A 8 -16.32 -5.78 6.24
N ALA A 9 -17.24 -6.54 5.64
CA ALA A 9 -17.05 -7.07 4.30
C ALA A 9 -18.04 -6.39 3.35
N ALA A 10 -17.57 -5.96 2.18
CA ALA A 10 -18.41 -5.32 1.18
C ALA A 10 -17.89 -5.60 -0.23
N SER A 11 -18.76 -6.05 -1.14
CA SER A 11 -18.43 -6.10 -2.57
C SER A 11 -17.95 -4.72 -3.06
N HIS A 12 -17.00 -4.69 -4.00
CA HIS A 12 -16.43 -3.42 -4.50
C HIS A 12 -16.75 -3.10 -5.97
N THR A 13 -17.66 -3.84 -6.60
CA THR A 13 -18.01 -3.65 -8.02
C THR A 13 -18.17 -2.16 -8.36
N PRO A 14 -17.67 -1.69 -9.51
CA PRO A 14 -17.76 -0.28 -9.90
C PRO A 14 -19.22 0.20 -10.04
N THR A 15 -20.17 -0.74 -10.14
CA THR A 15 -21.62 -0.44 -10.14
C THR A 15 -22.06 0.27 -8.85
N ILE A 16 -21.43 0.00 -7.70
CA ILE A 16 -21.70 0.68 -6.43
C ILE A 16 -21.28 2.16 -6.52
N GLY A 17 -20.02 2.42 -6.89
CA GLY A 17 -19.52 3.77 -7.10
C GLY A 17 -20.34 4.55 -8.14
N PHE A 18 -20.72 3.90 -9.24
CA PHE A 18 -21.62 4.49 -10.25
C PHE A 18 -22.98 4.88 -9.67
N ALA A 19 -23.60 4.00 -8.88
CA ALA A 19 -24.88 4.28 -8.25
C ALA A 19 -24.80 5.51 -7.34
N PHE A 20 -23.73 5.59 -6.54
CA PHE A 20 -23.45 6.73 -5.67
C PHE A 20 -23.31 8.02 -6.48
N ASP A 21 -22.39 8.03 -7.45
CA ASP A 21 -22.04 9.23 -8.23
C ASP A 21 -23.22 9.75 -9.08
N LYS A 22 -24.12 8.85 -9.52
CA LYS A 22 -25.33 9.20 -10.28
C LYS A 22 -26.57 9.43 -9.40
N ASN A 23 -26.42 9.53 -8.08
CA ASN A 23 -27.50 9.76 -7.13
C ASN A 23 -28.68 8.78 -7.31
N LYS A 24 -28.38 7.50 -7.50
CA LYS A 24 -29.38 6.46 -7.81
C LYS A 24 -30.14 5.92 -6.59
N ARG A 25 -30.15 6.64 -5.48
CA ARG A 25 -30.74 6.17 -4.21
C ARG A 25 -32.24 5.92 -4.28
N ASP A 26 -32.94 6.68 -5.11
CA ASP A 26 -34.40 6.58 -5.28
C ASP A 26 -34.81 5.68 -6.47
N ASP A 27 -33.84 5.14 -7.21
CA ASP A 27 -34.09 4.24 -8.34
C ASP A 27 -34.35 2.82 -7.80
N PRO A 28 -35.51 2.19 -8.06
CA PRO A 28 -35.88 0.91 -7.44
C PRO A 28 -34.90 -0.25 -7.69
N VAL A 29 -34.10 -0.18 -8.76
CA VAL A 29 -33.07 -1.18 -9.07
C VAL A 29 -31.81 -0.97 -8.22
N TRP A 30 -31.50 0.27 -7.87
CA TRP A 30 -30.26 0.65 -7.19
C TRP A 30 -30.47 0.91 -5.70
N ALA A 31 -31.67 1.28 -5.27
CA ALA A 31 -32.03 1.53 -3.88
C ALA A 31 -31.61 0.39 -2.93
N PRO A 32 -31.78 -0.91 -3.27
CA PRO A 32 -31.34 -2.00 -2.41
C PRO A 32 -29.83 -2.02 -2.13
N ILE A 33 -29.00 -1.49 -3.05
CA ILE A 33 -27.55 -1.35 -2.81
C ILE A 33 -27.32 -0.35 -1.67
N PHE A 34 -27.96 0.81 -1.70
CA PHE A 34 -27.82 1.80 -0.62
C PHE A 34 -28.36 1.29 0.71
N GLU A 35 -29.47 0.55 0.68
CA GLU A 35 -30.05 -0.09 1.88
C GLU A 35 -29.09 -1.13 2.49
N ASN A 36 -28.42 -1.93 1.64
CA ASN A 36 -27.43 -2.92 2.07
C ASN A 36 -26.16 -2.30 2.67
N PHE A 37 -25.76 -1.11 2.22
CA PHE A 37 -24.59 -0.40 2.75
C PHE A 37 -24.89 0.47 3.99
N ALA A 38 -26.14 0.91 4.18
CA ALA A 38 -26.51 1.80 5.28
C ALA A 38 -26.17 1.25 6.68
N PRO A 39 -26.37 -0.04 7.01
CA PRO A 39 -25.95 -0.60 8.29
C PRO A 39 -24.44 -0.53 8.53
N LEU A 40 -23.62 -0.73 7.50
CA LEU A 40 -22.16 -0.62 7.61
C LEU A 40 -21.73 0.83 7.84
N ALA A 41 -22.33 1.78 7.11
CA ALA A 41 -22.08 3.20 7.30
C ALA A 41 -22.46 3.66 8.72
N ASN A 42 -23.62 3.22 9.22
CA ASN A 42 -24.07 3.50 10.59
C ASN A 42 -23.11 2.90 11.63
N TRP A 43 -22.63 1.68 11.41
CA TRP A 43 -21.67 1.04 12.30
C TRP A 43 -20.32 1.79 12.33
N LEU A 44 -19.82 2.25 11.19
CA LEU A 44 -18.61 3.08 11.15
C LEU A 44 -18.81 4.44 11.84
N ALA A 45 -19.98 5.06 11.66
CA ALA A 45 -20.32 6.32 12.32
C ALA A 45 -20.45 6.18 13.85
N ASP A 46 -20.95 5.05 14.34
CA ASP A 46 -21.05 4.71 15.77
C ASP A 46 -19.68 4.37 16.36
N LYS A 47 -18.93 3.46 15.72
CA LYS A 47 -17.65 2.97 16.24
C LYS A 47 -16.51 3.97 16.09
N GLN A 48 -16.59 4.86 15.11
CA GLN A 48 -15.62 5.92 14.81
C GLN A 48 -14.17 5.39 14.80
N PRO A 49 -13.79 4.45 13.92
CA PRO A 49 -12.40 4.01 13.83
C PRO A 49 -11.46 5.17 13.48
N ASP A 50 -10.26 5.19 14.06
CA ASP A 50 -9.21 6.13 13.67
C ASP A 50 -8.59 5.74 12.32
N VAL A 51 -8.50 4.43 12.07
CA VAL A 51 -7.92 3.84 10.86
C VAL A 51 -8.80 2.70 10.33
N ILE A 52 -8.99 2.66 9.01
CA ILE A 52 -9.47 1.48 8.30
C ILE A 52 -8.28 0.83 7.58
N VAL A 53 -8.03 -0.45 7.87
CA VAL A 53 -7.17 -1.30 7.04
C VAL A 53 -8.03 -1.91 5.95
N THR A 54 -7.82 -1.49 4.70
CA THR A 54 -8.65 -1.95 3.57
C THR A 54 -7.92 -2.99 2.75
N ILE A 55 -8.43 -4.22 2.80
CA ILE A 55 -8.00 -5.35 1.98
C ILE A 55 -8.78 -5.30 0.67
N TYR A 56 -8.05 -5.14 -0.43
CA TYR A 56 -8.62 -5.03 -1.77
C TYR A 56 -7.63 -5.57 -2.81
N ASN A 57 -8.06 -5.70 -4.06
CA ASN A 57 -7.19 -5.86 -5.21
C ASN A 57 -7.35 -4.67 -6.15
N ASP A 58 -6.24 -4.26 -6.75
CA ASP A 58 -6.22 -3.33 -7.87
C ASP A 58 -6.55 -4.06 -9.17
N HIS A 59 -7.39 -3.46 -10.00
CA HIS A 59 -7.90 -4.00 -11.25
C HIS A 59 -7.02 -3.57 -12.43
N VAL A 60 -5.70 -3.75 -12.28
CA VAL A 60 -4.70 -3.48 -13.31
C VAL A 60 -4.68 -2.00 -13.73
N THR A 61 -4.83 -1.12 -12.74
CA THR A 61 -4.79 0.33 -12.90
C THR A 61 -3.48 0.89 -12.37
N SER A 62 -3.27 0.80 -11.06
CA SER A 62 -2.03 1.27 -10.41
C SER A 62 -0.96 0.18 -10.32
N PHE A 63 -1.37 -1.10 -10.43
CA PHE A 63 -0.49 -2.26 -10.39
C PHE A 63 -0.61 -3.02 -11.71
N PHE A 64 0.31 -2.72 -12.63
CA PHE A 64 0.37 -3.38 -13.93
C PHE A 64 1.23 -4.67 -13.85
N PHE A 65 1.09 -5.54 -14.84
CA PHE A 65 1.70 -6.88 -14.83
C PHE A 65 3.24 -6.88 -14.97
N ASP A 66 3.86 -5.75 -15.27
CA ASP A 66 5.32 -5.59 -15.25
C ASP A 66 5.88 -5.60 -13.81
N HIS A 67 5.07 -5.20 -12.84
CA HIS A 67 5.34 -5.34 -11.41
C HIS A 67 4.04 -5.55 -10.61
N TYR A 68 3.66 -6.83 -10.46
CA TYR A 68 2.44 -7.24 -9.76
C TYR A 68 2.78 -8.09 -8.53
N SER A 69 2.62 -7.51 -7.34
CA SER A 69 2.97 -8.16 -6.07
C SER A 69 1.81 -8.98 -5.50
N ALA A 70 2.11 -10.07 -4.79
CA ALA A 70 1.10 -10.87 -4.09
C ALA A 70 0.43 -10.09 -2.95
N PHE A 71 1.22 -9.41 -2.11
CA PHE A 71 0.75 -8.57 -1.01
C PHE A 71 1.50 -7.24 -1.03
N ALA A 72 0.79 -6.12 -1.22
CA ALA A 72 1.38 -4.78 -1.26
C ALA A 72 0.72 -3.87 -0.22
N LEU A 73 1.51 -3.37 0.73
CA LEU A 73 1.05 -2.49 1.81
C LEU A 73 1.30 -1.02 1.44
N GLY A 74 0.25 -0.22 1.51
CA GLY A 74 0.33 1.22 1.31
C GLY A 74 0.87 1.92 2.56
N VAL A 75 2.01 2.59 2.43
CA VAL A 75 2.70 3.29 3.53
C VAL A 75 2.64 4.82 3.41
N GLY A 76 2.03 5.33 2.34
CA GLY A 76 1.96 6.75 2.01
C GLY A 76 1.08 7.58 2.95
N PRO A 77 1.25 8.91 2.95
CA PRO A 77 0.51 9.83 3.81
C PRO A 77 -0.89 10.20 3.28
N GLU A 78 -1.18 9.92 2.01
CA GLU A 78 -2.48 10.18 1.38
C GLU A 78 -2.69 9.32 0.14
N TRP A 79 -3.96 9.14 -0.24
CA TRP A 79 -4.40 8.30 -1.35
C TRP A 79 -5.41 9.05 -2.21
N ARG A 80 -5.10 9.20 -3.50
CA ARG A 80 -5.97 9.82 -4.52
C ARG A 80 -6.77 8.76 -5.26
N VAL A 81 -7.89 9.15 -5.86
CA VAL A 81 -8.65 8.27 -6.75
C VAL A 81 -7.88 8.09 -8.06
N ALA A 82 -7.76 6.84 -8.53
CA ALA A 82 -7.14 6.53 -9.80
C ALA A 82 -8.02 6.96 -10.98
N ASP A 83 -7.36 7.28 -12.09
CA ASP A 83 -8.02 7.33 -13.38
C ASP A 83 -8.03 5.92 -13.98
N GLU A 84 -9.23 5.37 -14.17
CA GLU A 84 -9.43 4.02 -14.69
C GLU A 84 -9.76 4.03 -16.20
N GLY A 85 -9.35 5.10 -16.90
CA GLY A 85 -9.57 5.34 -18.33
C GLY A 85 -10.76 6.26 -18.66
N GLY A 86 -11.49 6.70 -17.63
CA GLY A 86 -12.65 7.59 -17.74
C GLY A 86 -12.50 8.93 -17.02
N GLY A 87 -11.30 9.26 -16.57
CA GLY A 87 -11.07 10.33 -15.59
C GLY A 87 -11.24 9.84 -14.16
N ALA A 88 -10.47 10.41 -13.23
CA ALA A 88 -10.63 10.12 -11.80
C ALA A 88 -12.00 10.61 -11.29
N ARG A 89 -12.64 9.82 -10.40
CA ARG A 89 -13.89 10.23 -9.75
C ARG A 89 -13.68 11.46 -8.85
N ASP A 90 -14.71 12.29 -8.72
CA ASP A 90 -14.70 13.51 -7.90
C ASP A 90 -14.86 13.19 -6.39
N LEU A 91 -13.83 12.57 -5.82
CA LEU A 91 -13.72 12.33 -4.37
C LEU A 91 -12.41 12.95 -3.87
N PRO A 92 -12.39 13.55 -2.66
CA PRO A 92 -11.15 14.08 -2.11
C PRO A 92 -10.19 12.95 -1.77
N PRO A 93 -8.88 13.22 -1.73
CA PRO A 93 -7.91 12.23 -1.24
C PRO A 93 -8.18 11.86 0.22
N ILE A 94 -8.01 10.59 0.55
CA ILE A 94 -8.10 10.08 1.94
C ILE A 94 -6.71 10.04 2.57
N LYS A 95 -6.59 10.44 3.83
CA LYS A 95 -5.31 10.46 4.54
C LYS A 95 -4.86 9.04 4.90
N GLY A 96 -3.56 8.80 4.79
CA GLY A 96 -2.91 7.58 5.23
C GLY A 96 -2.46 7.63 6.68
N HIS A 97 -1.86 6.54 7.17
CA HIS A 97 -1.26 6.49 8.51
C HIS A 97 0.16 5.87 8.47
N PRO A 98 1.18 6.62 8.01
CA PRO A 98 2.52 6.07 7.74
C PRO A 98 3.17 5.31 8.91
N ALA A 99 3.12 5.84 10.14
CA ALA A 99 3.72 5.18 11.30
C ALA A 99 3.07 3.82 11.63
N PHE A 100 1.75 3.74 11.48
CA PHE A 100 0.99 2.50 11.69
C PHE A 100 1.24 1.50 10.55
N ALA A 101 1.30 1.97 9.30
CA ALA A 101 1.65 1.14 8.16
C ALA A 101 3.10 0.61 8.24
N ALA A 102 4.06 1.43 8.68
CA ALA A 102 5.44 1.01 8.91
C ALA A 102 5.53 -0.08 9.99
N HIS A 103 4.82 0.10 11.11
CA HIS A 103 4.71 -0.91 12.16
C HIS A 103 4.11 -2.23 11.64
N ILE A 104 3.02 -2.16 10.87
CA ILE A 104 2.43 -3.34 10.23
C ILE A 104 3.44 -4.02 9.31
N GLY A 105 4.10 -3.26 8.44
CA GLY A 105 5.11 -3.76 7.50
C GLY A 105 6.25 -4.50 8.19
N THR A 106 6.84 -3.89 9.22
CA THR A 106 7.90 -4.51 10.03
C THR A 106 7.40 -5.78 10.71
N SER A 107 6.18 -5.77 11.26
CA SER A 107 5.58 -6.95 11.90
C SER A 107 5.38 -8.10 10.92
N LEU A 108 4.84 -7.83 9.73
CA LEU A 108 4.58 -8.85 8.72
C LEU A 108 5.87 -9.46 8.17
N MET A 109 6.88 -8.63 7.89
CA MET A 109 8.22 -9.10 7.50
C MET A 109 8.86 -9.96 8.61
N SER A 110 8.67 -9.59 9.88
CA SER A 110 9.17 -10.37 11.03
C SER A 110 8.46 -11.72 11.19
N ASP A 111 7.24 -11.86 10.67
CA ASP A 111 6.46 -13.09 10.62
C ASP A 111 6.65 -13.87 9.30
N GLU A 112 7.71 -13.56 8.54
CA GLU A 112 8.09 -14.26 7.30
C GLU A 112 7.01 -14.18 6.21
N PHE A 113 6.37 -13.00 6.09
CA PHE A 113 5.61 -12.62 4.92
C PHE A 113 6.44 -11.68 4.04
N ASP A 114 6.63 -12.08 2.79
CA ASP A 114 7.30 -11.27 1.78
C ASP A 114 6.36 -10.16 1.31
N MET A 115 6.52 -8.96 1.89
CA MET A 115 5.68 -7.81 1.60
C MET A 115 6.30 -6.92 0.52
N SER A 116 5.44 -6.36 -0.34
CA SER A 116 5.75 -5.17 -1.13
C SER A 116 5.23 -3.92 -0.42
N PHE A 117 5.86 -2.76 -0.65
CA PHE A 117 5.45 -1.48 -0.08
C PHE A 117 5.27 -0.46 -1.18
N PHE A 118 4.20 0.34 -1.10
CA PHE A 118 3.93 1.38 -2.08
C PHE A 118 3.43 2.68 -1.44
N GLN A 119 3.62 3.78 -2.16
CA GLN A 119 3.10 5.10 -1.83
C GLN A 119 2.93 5.90 -3.12
N ASN A 120 2.11 6.96 -3.09
CA ASN A 120 1.85 7.86 -4.22
C ASN A 120 1.25 7.19 -5.48
N LYS A 121 0.83 5.92 -5.39
CA LYS A 121 -0.10 5.32 -6.35
C LYS A 121 -1.52 5.74 -5.99
N ALA A 122 -2.33 6.03 -6.99
CA ALA A 122 -3.75 6.27 -6.80
C ALA A 122 -4.48 4.93 -6.55
N LEU A 123 -5.61 4.93 -5.84
CA LEU A 123 -6.40 3.73 -5.57
C LEU A 123 -7.60 3.69 -6.52
N ASP A 124 -7.91 2.52 -7.05
CA ASP A 124 -9.02 2.29 -7.98
C ASP A 124 -10.36 2.06 -7.25
N HIS A 125 -11.36 1.63 -8.01
CA HIS A 125 -12.69 1.30 -7.52
C HIS A 125 -12.69 0.18 -6.46
N GLY A 126 -11.70 -0.71 -6.42
CA GLY A 126 -11.59 -1.75 -5.39
C GLY A 126 -11.56 -1.17 -3.98
N CYS A 127 -11.02 0.04 -3.82
CA CYS A 127 -11.11 0.83 -2.59
C CYS A 127 -12.27 1.83 -2.60
N PHE A 128 -12.30 2.75 -3.58
CA PHE A 128 -13.18 3.93 -3.51
C PHE A 128 -14.65 3.63 -3.83
N SER A 129 -14.97 2.51 -4.46
CA SER A 129 -16.36 2.12 -4.71
C SER A 129 -17.12 1.90 -3.39
N PRO A 130 -16.72 0.95 -2.51
CA PRO A 130 -17.40 0.76 -1.23
C PRO A 130 -17.16 1.93 -0.28
N LEU A 131 -15.95 2.50 -0.21
CA LEU A 131 -15.66 3.61 0.72
C LEU A 131 -16.58 4.82 0.50
N SER A 132 -16.94 5.13 -0.75
CA SER A 132 -17.87 6.23 -1.06
C SER A 132 -19.27 6.04 -0.48
N MET A 133 -19.71 4.80 -0.26
CA MET A 133 -20.97 4.46 0.41
C MET A 133 -20.86 4.41 1.93
N LEU A 134 -19.66 4.10 2.44
CA LEU A 134 -19.43 3.77 3.84
C LEU A 134 -19.17 5.00 4.72
N CYS A 135 -18.51 6.02 4.17
CA CYS A 135 -18.10 7.20 4.92
C CYS A 135 -18.58 8.48 4.24
N PRO A 136 -19.04 9.49 5.01
CA PRO A 136 -19.08 10.85 4.50
C PRO A 136 -17.65 11.28 4.13
N HIS A 137 -17.51 12.14 3.13
CA HIS A 137 -16.21 12.58 2.62
C HIS A 137 -16.19 14.07 2.29
N LYS A 138 -17.12 14.84 2.86
CA LYS A 138 -17.16 16.31 2.79
C LYS A 138 -17.28 16.88 4.20
N PRO A 139 -16.43 17.86 4.60
CA PRO A 139 -15.33 18.44 3.82
C PRO A 139 -14.13 17.50 3.64
N GLU A 140 -14.00 16.47 4.49
CA GLU A 140 -12.93 15.46 4.44
C GLU A 140 -13.44 14.10 4.92
N TRP A 141 -12.61 13.06 4.78
CA TRP A 141 -12.90 11.72 5.28
C TRP A 141 -12.75 11.65 6.80
N PRO A 142 -13.65 10.98 7.55
CA PRO A 142 -13.59 10.90 9.00
C PRO A 142 -12.55 9.89 9.52
N VAL A 143 -11.86 9.18 8.63
CA VAL A 143 -10.96 8.06 8.95
C VAL A 143 -9.69 8.16 8.12
N LYS A 144 -8.58 7.61 8.65
CA LYS A 144 -7.38 7.34 7.85
C LYS A 144 -7.47 5.95 7.21
N LEU A 145 -6.73 5.74 6.12
CA LEU A 145 -6.72 4.51 5.33
C LEU A 145 -5.32 3.92 5.25
N VAL A 146 -5.20 2.63 5.57
CA VAL A 146 -4.02 1.81 5.22
C VAL A 146 -4.47 0.73 4.22
N PRO A 147 -4.20 0.92 2.91
CA PRO A 147 -4.60 -0.04 1.90
C PRO A 147 -3.62 -1.23 1.87
N LEU A 148 -4.17 -2.44 1.81
CA LEU A 148 -3.45 -3.68 1.60
C LEU A 148 -3.95 -4.30 0.30
N GLN A 149 -3.22 -4.03 -0.78
CA GLN A 149 -3.49 -4.54 -2.11
C GLN A 149 -3.07 -6.02 -2.20
N MET A 150 -3.93 -6.83 -2.79
CA MET A 150 -3.75 -8.26 -2.97
C MET A 150 -3.69 -8.60 -4.46
N GLY A 151 -2.59 -9.19 -4.90
CA GLY A 151 -2.43 -9.66 -6.28
C GLY A 151 -3.19 -10.96 -6.50
N VAL A 152 -4.47 -10.88 -6.85
CA VAL A 152 -5.35 -12.05 -7.07
C VAL A 152 -5.67 -12.32 -8.55
N LEU A 153 -5.21 -11.46 -9.46
CA LEU A 153 -5.56 -11.53 -10.89
C LEU A 153 -4.54 -12.30 -11.74
N GLN A 154 -3.25 -12.23 -11.42
CA GLN A 154 -2.17 -12.89 -12.18
C GLN A 154 -1.69 -14.15 -11.46
N LEU A 155 -1.88 -15.33 -12.07
CA LEU A 155 -1.40 -16.60 -11.53
C LEU A 155 0.13 -16.76 -11.66
N PRO A 156 0.80 -17.46 -10.72
CA PRO A 156 0.24 -18.06 -9.51
C PRO A 156 -0.04 -17.03 -8.40
N VAL A 157 -1.15 -17.22 -7.68
CA VAL A 157 -1.52 -16.41 -6.50
C VAL A 157 -1.29 -17.22 -5.22
N PRO A 158 -1.14 -16.57 -4.04
CA PRO A 158 -1.09 -17.28 -2.77
C PRO A 158 -2.34 -18.15 -2.54
N SER A 159 -2.18 -19.26 -1.81
CA SER A 159 -3.33 -20.11 -1.44
C SER A 159 -4.25 -19.39 -0.45
N ALA A 160 -5.53 -19.82 -0.37
CA ALA A 160 -6.49 -19.37 0.63
C ALA A 160 -5.92 -19.46 2.06
N ARG A 161 -5.20 -20.54 2.37
CA ARG A 161 -4.45 -20.71 3.62
C ARG A 161 -3.43 -19.60 3.89
N ARG A 162 -2.71 -19.12 2.87
CA ARG A 162 -1.72 -18.05 3.01
C ARG A 162 -2.41 -16.71 3.29
N PHE A 163 -3.54 -16.42 2.65
CA PHE A 163 -4.38 -15.24 2.97
C PHE A 163 -4.90 -15.27 4.42
N TYR A 164 -5.36 -16.43 4.89
CA TYR A 164 -5.81 -16.59 6.28
C TYR A 164 -4.67 -16.41 7.30
N LYS A 165 -3.50 -17.02 7.06
CA LYS A 165 -2.30 -16.83 7.89
C LYS A 165 -1.80 -15.39 7.89
N LEU A 166 -1.89 -14.69 6.75
CA LEU A 166 -1.58 -13.25 6.67
C LEU A 166 -2.49 -12.46 7.60
N GLY A 167 -3.79 -12.79 7.64
CA GLY A 167 -4.73 -12.21 8.58
C GLY A 167 -4.31 -12.39 10.05
N GLN A 168 -3.92 -13.61 10.42
CA GLN A 168 -3.44 -13.90 11.78
C GLN A 168 -2.20 -13.08 12.15
N ALA A 169 -1.28 -12.87 11.19
CA ALA A 169 -0.12 -11.99 11.37
C ALA A 169 -0.51 -10.52 11.45
N LEU A 170 -1.47 -10.09 10.62
CA LEU A 170 -2.02 -8.74 10.63
C LEU A 170 -2.68 -8.41 11.98
N ARG A 171 -3.39 -9.36 12.61
CA ARG A 171 -3.91 -9.18 13.97
C ARG A 171 -2.82 -8.80 14.96
N ARG A 172 -1.77 -9.61 15.04
CA ARG A 172 -0.62 -9.37 15.94
C ARG A 172 0.05 -8.04 15.62
N ALA A 173 0.17 -7.70 14.34
CA ALA A 173 0.71 -6.42 13.90
C ALA A 173 -0.10 -5.24 14.43
N ILE A 174 -1.42 -5.28 14.26
CA ILE A 174 -2.33 -4.21 14.72
C ILE A 174 -2.30 -4.12 16.25
N GLU A 175 -2.54 -5.21 16.98
CA GLU A 175 -2.62 -5.21 18.44
C GLU A 175 -1.29 -4.83 19.12
N SER A 176 -0.17 -5.03 18.43
CA SER A 176 1.13 -4.61 18.92
C SER A 176 1.48 -3.15 18.63
N TYR A 177 0.65 -2.38 17.93
CA TYR A 177 0.89 -0.94 17.77
C TYR A 177 0.75 -0.22 19.12
N PRO A 178 1.71 0.66 19.50
CA PRO A 178 1.74 1.23 20.86
C PRO A 178 0.62 2.22 21.15
N GLU A 179 0.19 3.01 20.18
CA GLU A 179 -0.85 4.03 20.38
C GLU A 179 -2.23 3.41 20.64
N ASP A 180 -3.08 4.08 21.42
CA ASP A 180 -4.46 3.65 21.66
C ASP A 180 -5.39 4.16 20.56
N ILE A 181 -5.44 3.43 19.44
CA ILE A 181 -6.31 3.75 18.30
C ILE A 181 -7.30 2.61 18.01
N LYS A 182 -8.48 2.97 17.52
CA LYS A 182 -9.51 2.05 17.03
C LYS A 182 -9.27 1.72 15.57
N VAL A 183 -9.14 0.44 15.26
CA VAL A 183 -8.89 -0.06 13.91
C VAL A 183 -10.08 -0.89 13.44
N ALA A 184 -10.67 -0.52 12.31
CA ALA A 184 -11.61 -1.37 11.58
C ALA A 184 -10.89 -2.03 10.40
N ILE A 185 -11.30 -3.25 10.06
CA ILE A 185 -10.78 -3.95 8.88
C ILE A 185 -11.89 -4.02 7.84
N LEU A 186 -11.62 -3.53 6.63
CA LEU A 186 -12.53 -3.63 5.49
C LEU A 186 -11.97 -4.68 4.53
N ALA A 187 -12.69 -5.78 4.31
CA ALA A 187 -12.41 -6.69 3.19
C ALA A 187 -13.37 -6.39 2.03
N THR A 188 -12.81 -6.24 0.84
CA THR A 188 -13.58 -5.94 -0.35
C THR A 188 -13.59 -7.10 -1.37
N GLY A 189 -14.43 -6.97 -2.39
CA GLY A 189 -14.56 -7.95 -3.47
C GLY A 189 -15.62 -9.00 -3.21
N GLY A 190 -15.81 -9.90 -4.17
CA GLY A 190 -16.83 -10.93 -4.16
C GLY A 190 -18.25 -10.42 -4.39
N LEU A 191 -19.27 -11.25 -4.22
CA LEU A 191 -19.18 -12.71 -4.04
C LEU A 191 -19.15 -13.40 -5.41
N SER A 192 -20.09 -14.29 -5.71
CA SER A 192 -20.07 -14.98 -6.99
C SER A 192 -20.23 -14.04 -8.18
N HIS A 193 -19.27 -14.10 -9.10
CA HIS A 193 -19.30 -13.41 -10.39
C HIS A 193 -18.22 -13.96 -11.33
N GLN A 194 -18.47 -13.82 -12.63
CA GLN A 194 -17.45 -14.00 -13.66
C GLN A 194 -17.66 -12.96 -14.76
N VAL A 195 -16.59 -12.26 -15.15
CA VAL A 195 -16.65 -11.12 -16.08
C VAL A 195 -15.86 -11.33 -17.36
N HIS A 196 -15.21 -12.49 -17.54
CA HIS A 196 -14.51 -12.84 -18.78
C HIS A 196 -14.98 -14.17 -19.39
N GLY A 197 -14.74 -14.29 -20.70
CA GLY A 197 -15.01 -15.51 -21.49
C GLY A 197 -16.48 -15.84 -21.67
N GLU A 198 -16.77 -16.99 -22.29
CA GLU A 198 -18.13 -17.47 -22.58
C GLU A 198 -18.94 -17.82 -21.33
N ARG A 199 -18.30 -17.90 -20.16
CA ARG A 199 -18.94 -18.11 -18.85
C ARG A 199 -19.23 -16.80 -18.10
N ALA A 200 -18.97 -15.64 -18.71
CA ALA A 200 -19.33 -14.35 -18.12
C ALA A 200 -20.84 -14.28 -17.79
N GLY A 201 -21.16 -13.72 -16.61
CA GLY A 201 -22.52 -13.70 -16.07
C GLY A 201 -22.85 -14.90 -15.17
N PHE A 202 -21.88 -15.75 -14.84
CA PHE A 202 -22.05 -16.80 -13.86
C PHE A 202 -22.23 -16.23 -12.45
N ASN A 203 -23.25 -16.74 -11.73
CA ASN A 203 -23.47 -16.49 -10.31
C ASN A 203 -23.92 -17.78 -9.61
N ASN A 204 -23.75 -17.85 -8.30
CA ASN A 204 -24.17 -18.97 -7.47
C ASN A 204 -24.55 -18.50 -6.07
N THR A 205 -25.81 -18.06 -5.92
CA THR A 205 -26.35 -17.54 -4.65
C THR A 205 -26.33 -18.56 -3.51
N ALA A 206 -26.45 -19.86 -3.82
CA ALA A 206 -26.35 -20.92 -2.81
C ALA A 206 -24.92 -21.07 -2.27
N TRP A 207 -23.91 -20.94 -3.14
CA TRP A 207 -22.52 -20.86 -2.71
C TRP A 207 -22.27 -19.58 -1.91
N ASP A 208 -22.77 -18.43 -2.36
CA ASP A 208 -22.59 -17.15 -1.66
C ASP A 208 -23.11 -17.23 -0.21
N ALA A 209 -24.32 -17.78 -0.01
CA ALA A 209 -24.88 -17.99 1.32
C ALA A 209 -24.02 -18.95 2.16
N ARG A 210 -23.58 -20.07 1.58
CA ARG A 210 -22.70 -21.04 2.26
C ARG A 210 -21.35 -20.43 2.62
N PHE A 211 -20.74 -19.65 1.74
CA PHE A 211 -19.48 -18.96 1.98
C PHE A 211 -19.61 -18.03 3.18
N LEU A 212 -20.67 -17.22 3.25
CA LEU A 212 -20.91 -16.32 4.37
C LEU A 212 -21.16 -17.07 5.70
N ASP A 213 -21.84 -18.22 5.67
CA ASP A 213 -22.03 -19.06 6.87
C ASP A 213 -20.69 -19.69 7.34
N LEU A 214 -19.88 -20.20 6.41
CA LEU A 214 -18.56 -20.76 6.71
C LEU A 214 -17.57 -19.67 7.17
N PHE A 215 -17.66 -18.47 6.60
CA PHE A 215 -16.84 -17.34 6.99
C PHE A 215 -16.96 -17.05 8.49
N GLU A 216 -18.19 -17.05 9.00
CA GLU A 216 -18.47 -16.86 10.43
C GLU A 216 -18.00 -18.08 11.25
N ARG A 217 -18.41 -19.29 10.85
CA ARG A 217 -18.40 -20.47 11.72
C ARG A 217 -17.23 -21.43 11.53
N ASP A 218 -16.69 -21.54 10.33
CA ASP A 218 -15.65 -22.50 9.98
C ASP A 218 -14.70 -21.95 8.90
N PRO A 219 -13.86 -20.96 9.25
CA PRO A 219 -12.91 -20.36 8.31
C PRO A 219 -11.77 -21.31 7.92
N GLU A 220 -11.54 -22.39 8.67
CA GLU A 220 -10.54 -23.41 8.35
C GLU A 220 -10.93 -24.19 7.10
N GLN A 221 -12.21 -24.56 6.96
CA GLN A 221 -12.72 -25.18 5.73
C GLN A 221 -12.47 -24.30 4.51
N LEU A 222 -12.71 -22.98 4.62
CA LEU A 222 -12.46 -22.03 3.53
C LEU A 222 -10.96 -21.90 3.22
N ALA A 223 -10.10 -21.95 4.25
CA ALA A 223 -8.65 -21.85 4.08
C ALA A 223 -8.04 -23.08 3.37
N ASP A 224 -8.73 -24.22 3.36
CA ASP A 224 -8.30 -25.46 2.72
C ASP A 224 -8.75 -25.64 1.27
N MET A 225 -9.66 -24.78 0.80
CA MET A 225 -10.11 -24.81 -0.59
C MET A 225 -9.03 -24.28 -1.55
N THR A 226 -8.97 -24.91 -2.72
CA THR A 226 -8.14 -24.49 -3.85
C THR A 226 -8.79 -23.34 -4.63
N ILE A 227 -7.96 -22.56 -5.35
CA ILE A 227 -8.45 -21.48 -6.22
C ILE A 227 -9.43 -22.03 -7.28
N ALA A 228 -9.18 -23.23 -7.80
CA ALA A 228 -10.06 -23.87 -8.77
C ALA A 228 -11.45 -24.20 -8.19
N GLU A 229 -11.53 -24.65 -6.92
CA GLU A 229 -12.80 -24.90 -6.24
C GLU A 229 -13.58 -23.59 -6.01
N TYR A 230 -12.89 -22.53 -5.58
CA TYR A 230 -13.48 -21.20 -5.49
C TYR A 230 -14.02 -20.72 -6.85
N ALA A 231 -13.24 -20.85 -7.92
CA ALA A 231 -13.65 -20.42 -9.26
C ALA A 231 -14.82 -21.26 -9.82
N ALA A 232 -14.85 -22.57 -9.54
CA ALA A 232 -15.93 -23.45 -9.93
C ALA A 232 -17.25 -23.06 -9.25
N LEU A 233 -17.19 -22.82 -7.93
CA LEU A 233 -18.36 -22.50 -7.11
C LEU A 233 -18.84 -21.05 -7.26
N GLY A 234 -17.91 -20.09 -7.33
CA GLY A 234 -18.17 -18.64 -7.29
C GLY A 234 -17.94 -17.90 -8.61
N GLY A 235 -17.46 -18.54 -9.67
CA GLY A 235 -16.99 -17.82 -10.86
C GLY A 235 -15.54 -17.37 -10.70
N TYR A 236 -14.85 -17.14 -11.83
CA TYR A 236 -13.40 -16.98 -11.82
C TYR A 236 -12.95 -15.76 -11.00
N GLU A 237 -13.49 -14.58 -11.28
CA GLU A 237 -13.21 -13.39 -10.48
C GLU A 237 -13.85 -13.48 -9.08
N GLY A 238 -14.98 -14.18 -8.94
CA GLY A 238 -15.56 -14.48 -7.63
C GLY A 238 -14.64 -15.26 -6.68
N ALA A 239 -13.56 -15.88 -7.18
CA ALA A 239 -12.53 -16.49 -6.34
C ALA A 239 -11.71 -15.47 -5.52
N GLU A 240 -11.82 -14.17 -5.80
CA GLU A 240 -11.16 -13.12 -5.03
C GLU A 240 -11.63 -13.04 -3.56
N VAL A 241 -12.73 -13.71 -3.20
CA VAL A 241 -13.19 -13.85 -1.81
C VAL A 241 -12.16 -14.49 -0.87
N ILE A 242 -11.10 -15.11 -1.40
CA ILE A 242 -9.92 -15.50 -0.59
C ILE A 242 -9.30 -14.31 0.16
N MET A 243 -9.43 -13.09 -0.36
CA MET A 243 -9.00 -11.87 0.34
C MET A 243 -9.77 -11.65 1.64
N TRP A 244 -11.06 -12.03 1.70
CA TRP A 244 -11.86 -11.93 2.92
C TRP A 244 -11.26 -12.78 4.04
N LEU A 245 -10.55 -13.87 3.71
CA LEU A 245 -9.87 -14.69 4.71
C LEU A 245 -8.74 -13.94 5.43
N THR A 246 -8.14 -12.93 4.81
CA THR A 246 -7.20 -12.04 5.52
C THR A 246 -7.91 -11.21 6.59
N MET A 247 -9.09 -10.68 6.31
CA MET A 247 -9.90 -10.05 7.37
C MET A 247 -10.28 -11.10 8.42
N ARG A 248 -10.76 -12.27 8.00
CA ARG A 248 -11.22 -13.31 8.93
C ARG A 248 -10.14 -13.76 9.90
N GLY A 249 -8.92 -13.96 9.42
CA GLY A 249 -7.76 -14.33 10.24
C GLY A 249 -7.30 -13.20 11.15
N ALA A 250 -7.61 -11.94 10.80
CA ALA A 250 -7.28 -10.79 11.62
C ALA A 250 -8.30 -10.55 12.76
N LEU A 251 -9.53 -11.01 12.58
CA LEU A 251 -10.56 -11.01 13.63
C LEU A 251 -10.30 -12.10 14.68
N SER A 252 -11.08 -12.04 15.76
CA SER A 252 -11.11 -13.05 16.81
C SER A 252 -11.39 -14.44 16.26
N SER A 253 -11.02 -15.50 16.99
CA SER A 253 -11.42 -16.86 16.61
C SER A 253 -12.94 -17.02 16.57
N ASN A 254 -13.65 -16.36 17.50
CA ASN A 254 -15.11 -16.34 17.59
C ASN A 254 -15.63 -14.95 17.21
N VAL A 255 -16.28 -14.84 16.06
CA VAL A 255 -16.93 -13.61 15.59
C VAL A 255 -18.44 -13.78 15.64
N VAL A 256 -19.16 -12.68 15.87
CA VAL A 256 -20.61 -12.60 15.74
C VAL A 256 -20.95 -11.76 14.53
N CYS A 257 -21.73 -12.32 13.60
CA CYS A 257 -22.31 -11.55 12.52
C CYS A 257 -23.39 -10.60 13.07
N LYS A 258 -23.12 -9.29 13.07
CA LYS A 258 -24.06 -8.25 13.52
C LYS A 258 -25.04 -7.83 12.42
N HIS A 259 -24.61 -7.96 11.17
CA HIS A 259 -25.40 -7.64 10.00
C HIS A 259 -24.87 -8.45 8.82
N ARG A 260 -25.79 -8.86 7.94
CA ARG A 260 -25.50 -9.44 6.63
C ARG A 260 -26.62 -9.09 5.67
N SER A 261 -26.25 -8.70 4.45
CA SER A 261 -27.19 -8.49 3.36
C SER A 261 -26.62 -9.01 2.04
N TYR A 262 -27.51 -9.25 1.08
CA TYR A 262 -27.15 -9.76 -0.24
C TYR A 262 -28.12 -9.22 -1.30
N TYR A 263 -27.60 -8.79 -2.44
CA TYR A 263 -28.39 -8.36 -3.58
C TYR A 263 -27.63 -8.65 -4.89
N LEU A 264 -28.32 -9.21 -5.89
CA LEU A 264 -27.75 -9.54 -7.19
C LEU A 264 -28.55 -8.83 -8.30
N PRO A 265 -28.26 -7.54 -8.59
CA PRO A 265 -28.97 -6.79 -9.62
C PRO A 265 -28.48 -7.08 -11.04
N SER A 266 -27.23 -7.50 -11.19
CA SER A 266 -26.54 -7.63 -12.48
C SER A 266 -25.46 -8.72 -12.40
N MET A 267 -24.20 -8.40 -12.72
CA MET A 267 -23.13 -9.39 -12.91
C MET A 267 -22.56 -10.00 -11.62
N ALA A 268 -22.66 -9.29 -10.48
CA ALA A 268 -21.99 -9.69 -9.25
C ALA A 268 -22.93 -9.71 -8.05
N GLY A 269 -22.79 -10.75 -7.21
CA GLY A 269 -23.49 -10.84 -5.94
C GLY A 269 -22.95 -9.79 -4.97
N ILE A 270 -23.70 -8.71 -4.76
CA ILE A 270 -23.34 -7.61 -3.85
C ILE A 270 -23.70 -8.03 -2.44
N ALA A 271 -22.70 -8.37 -1.64
CA ALA A 271 -22.86 -8.72 -0.23
C ALA A 271 -22.27 -7.64 0.66
N THR A 272 -22.91 -7.42 1.81
CA THR A 272 -22.33 -6.67 2.92
C THR A 272 -22.45 -7.45 4.22
N ALA A 273 -21.47 -7.33 5.10
CA ALA A 273 -21.53 -7.94 6.42
C ALA A 273 -20.71 -7.18 7.46
N ILE A 274 -21.12 -7.29 8.72
CA ILE A 274 -20.42 -6.74 9.89
C ILE A 274 -20.13 -7.89 10.86
N TYR A 275 -18.87 -8.02 11.26
CA TYR A 275 -18.41 -9.01 12.21
C TYR A 275 -17.72 -8.34 13.39
N GLU A 276 -18.17 -8.63 14.60
CA GLU A 276 -17.51 -8.19 15.83
C GLU A 276 -16.93 -9.39 16.55
N GLY A 277 -15.72 -9.25 17.09
CA GLY A 277 -15.09 -10.31 17.87
C GLY A 277 -15.60 -10.37 19.30
N GLU A 278 -15.68 -11.57 19.86
CA GLU A 278 -15.91 -11.80 21.30
C GLU A 278 -14.57 -11.85 22.07
N ASP A 279 -13.67 -10.91 21.76
CA ASP A 279 -12.28 -11.02 22.16
C ASP A 279 -12.05 -11.04 23.68
N SER A 280 -11.16 -11.94 24.12
CA SER A 280 -10.49 -11.82 25.41
C SER A 280 -9.36 -10.78 25.32
N GLU A 281 -9.09 -10.08 26.42
CA GLU A 281 -8.03 -9.08 26.52
C GLU A 281 -6.66 -9.59 26.02
N THR A 282 -6.02 -8.85 25.11
CA THR A 282 -4.68 -9.18 24.59
C THR A 282 -3.66 -9.12 25.72
N LYS A 283 -2.96 -10.23 25.98
CA LYS A 283 -1.99 -10.31 27.09
C LYS A 283 -0.76 -9.41 26.80
N PRO A 284 -0.44 -8.43 27.67
CA PRO A 284 0.68 -7.50 27.44
C PRO A 284 2.03 -8.18 27.18
N ALA A 285 2.30 -9.31 27.85
CA ALA A 285 3.54 -10.07 27.66
C ALA A 285 3.68 -10.69 26.25
N ILE A 286 2.56 -11.02 25.58
CA ILE A 286 2.58 -11.53 24.20
C ILE A 286 2.92 -10.40 23.24
N VAL A 287 2.29 -9.23 23.44
CA VAL A 287 2.55 -8.03 22.64
C VAL A 287 4.00 -7.60 22.75
N GLU A 288 4.53 -7.56 23.97
CA GLU A 288 5.91 -7.15 24.20
C GLU A 288 6.92 -8.11 23.55
N ARG A 289 6.70 -9.42 23.68
CA ARG A 289 7.53 -10.43 22.98
C ARG A 289 7.51 -10.23 21.46
N HIS A 290 6.35 -9.89 20.90
CA HIS A 290 6.22 -9.63 19.47
C HIS A 290 6.98 -8.36 19.05
N ARG A 291 6.87 -7.26 19.80
CA ARG A 291 7.65 -6.03 19.56
C ARG A 291 9.15 -6.28 19.64
N GLN A 292 9.59 -7.08 20.62
CA GLN A 292 11.00 -7.48 20.73
C GLN A 292 11.43 -8.26 19.49
N LYS A 293 10.64 -9.24 19.04
CA LYS A 293 10.89 -9.98 17.79
C LYS A 293 11.04 -9.04 16.59
N MET A 294 10.18 -8.03 16.46
CA MET A 294 10.23 -7.03 15.39
C MET A 294 11.54 -6.22 15.38
N ALA A 295 12.08 -5.93 16.57
CA ALA A 295 13.29 -5.12 16.71
C ALA A 295 14.61 -5.88 16.46
N VAL A 296 14.59 -7.23 16.51
CA VAL A 296 15.82 -8.06 16.49
C VAL A 296 16.74 -7.74 15.30
N GLN A 297 16.19 -7.57 14.10
CA GLN A 297 17.00 -7.42 12.88
C GLN A 297 17.83 -6.13 12.84
N LEU A 298 17.38 -5.08 13.54
CA LEU A 298 18.06 -3.78 13.59
C LEU A 298 18.59 -3.45 14.98
N THR A 299 18.67 -4.43 15.89
CA THR A 299 19.27 -4.23 17.20
C THR A 299 20.72 -3.76 17.02
N ASP A 300 21.11 -2.72 17.76
CA ASP A 300 22.44 -2.11 17.74
C ASP A 300 22.83 -1.38 16.44
N VAL A 301 21.92 -1.22 15.48
CA VAL A 301 22.21 -0.51 14.22
C VAL A 301 22.64 0.95 14.46
N GLU A 302 22.14 1.57 15.53
CA GLU A 302 22.45 2.93 15.94
C GLU A 302 23.90 3.12 16.43
N LYS A 303 24.62 2.03 16.74
CA LYS A 303 26.05 2.08 17.08
C LYS A 303 26.94 2.28 15.85
N LEU A 304 26.40 2.12 14.64
CA LEU A 304 27.13 2.35 13.40
C LEU A 304 27.20 3.85 13.11
N GLU A 305 28.33 4.48 13.43
CA GLU A 305 28.56 5.89 13.14
C GLU A 305 28.45 6.18 11.62
N GLY A 306 27.88 7.33 11.28
CA GLY A 306 27.73 7.77 9.89
C GLY A 306 26.80 6.90 9.03
N THR A 307 25.95 6.08 9.64
CA THR A 307 25.03 5.16 8.94
C THR A 307 23.58 5.59 9.13
N TYR A 308 22.82 5.63 8.04
CA TYR A 308 21.43 6.08 8.02
C TYR A 308 20.54 5.02 7.37
N PRO A 309 19.94 4.09 8.14
CA PRO A 309 19.05 3.08 7.60
C PRO A 309 17.86 3.68 6.84
N PHE A 310 17.62 3.21 5.61
CA PHE A 310 16.50 3.66 4.80
C PHE A 310 15.21 2.91 5.18
N SER A 311 14.64 3.28 6.32
CA SER A 311 13.39 2.71 6.83
C SER A 311 12.17 3.20 6.05
N ILE A 312 10.99 2.59 6.27
CA ILE A 312 9.72 3.05 5.69
C ILE A 312 9.43 4.49 6.10
N GLU A 313 9.69 4.87 7.35
CA GLU A 313 9.50 6.24 7.85
C GLU A 313 10.38 7.23 7.09
N THR A 314 11.63 6.87 6.83
CA THR A 314 12.55 7.68 6.02
C THR A 314 12.09 7.78 4.57
N ALA A 315 11.67 6.66 3.98
CA ALA A 315 11.15 6.60 2.61
C ALA A 315 9.88 7.45 2.42
N VAL A 316 8.99 7.49 3.42
CA VAL A 316 7.79 8.34 3.40
C VAL A 316 8.17 9.81 3.55
N ARG A 317 8.99 10.14 4.57
CA ARG A 317 9.41 11.53 4.85
C ARG A 317 10.10 12.17 3.65
N ALA A 318 11.02 11.44 3.02
CA ALA A 318 11.85 11.94 1.93
C ALA A 318 11.34 11.53 0.54
N TYR A 319 10.08 11.11 0.40
CA TYR A 319 9.57 10.57 -0.87
C TYR A 319 9.73 11.56 -2.02
N ARG A 320 9.27 12.79 -1.84
CA ARG A 320 9.20 13.80 -2.91
C ARG A 320 10.57 14.04 -3.57
N ILE A 321 11.62 14.23 -2.77
CA ILE A 321 12.97 14.41 -3.30
C ILE A 321 13.54 13.12 -3.92
N ASN A 322 13.27 11.95 -3.34
CA ASN A 322 13.71 10.68 -3.91
C ASN A 322 13.00 10.38 -5.24
N ASP A 323 11.71 10.71 -5.37
CA ASP A 323 10.94 10.61 -6.60
C ASP A 323 11.50 11.55 -7.68
N TYR A 324 11.72 12.82 -7.33
CA TYR A 324 12.35 13.79 -8.23
C TYR A 324 13.70 13.28 -8.76
N LEU A 325 14.59 12.82 -7.87
CA LEU A 325 15.90 12.32 -8.28
C LEU A 325 15.84 10.96 -8.99
N HIS A 326 14.85 10.12 -8.72
CA HIS A 326 14.61 8.88 -9.45
C HIS A 326 14.34 9.16 -10.92
N ARG A 327 13.53 10.19 -11.22
CA ARG A 327 13.14 10.57 -12.59
C ARG A 327 14.30 11.05 -13.46
N MET A 328 15.51 11.19 -12.92
CA MET A 328 16.74 11.40 -13.71
C MET A 328 16.98 10.29 -14.75
N VAL A 329 16.38 9.10 -14.57
CA VAL A 329 16.38 8.03 -15.59
C VAL A 329 15.61 8.42 -16.86
N GLU A 330 14.64 9.35 -16.77
CA GLU A 330 13.85 9.87 -17.89
C GLU A 330 14.64 10.96 -18.65
N PRO A 331 14.88 10.82 -19.97
CA PRO A 331 15.62 11.82 -20.75
C PRO A 331 15.08 13.24 -20.63
N ALA A 332 13.78 13.42 -20.84
CA ALA A 332 13.17 14.74 -20.78
C ALA A 332 13.33 15.41 -19.41
N HIS A 333 13.22 14.63 -18.33
CA HIS A 333 13.37 15.16 -16.96
C HIS A 333 14.80 15.64 -16.69
N ARG A 334 15.82 14.83 -17.01
CA ARG A 334 17.21 15.24 -16.78
C ARG A 334 17.68 16.36 -17.69
N GLU A 335 17.13 16.48 -18.91
CA GLU A 335 17.43 17.63 -19.77
C GLU A 335 16.76 18.90 -19.25
N ALA A 336 15.49 18.85 -18.80
CA ALA A 336 14.85 19.98 -18.15
C ALA A 336 15.59 20.45 -16.89
N PHE A 337 16.10 19.51 -16.09
CA PHE A 337 16.95 19.82 -14.93
C PHE A 337 18.25 20.55 -15.34
N LYS A 338 18.95 20.10 -16.38
CA LYS A 338 20.18 20.74 -16.87
C LYS A 338 19.93 22.11 -17.50
N GLU A 339 18.81 22.27 -18.20
CA GLU A 339 18.44 23.53 -18.84
C GLU A 339 18.09 24.60 -17.81
N ASN A 340 17.28 24.25 -16.80
CA ASN A 340 16.87 25.18 -15.75
C ASN A 340 16.46 24.44 -14.47
N GLU A 341 17.40 24.33 -13.52
CA GLU A 341 17.18 23.65 -12.24
C GLU A 341 15.97 24.20 -11.49
N GLU A 342 15.85 25.54 -11.34
CA GLU A 342 14.78 26.17 -10.57
C GLU A 342 13.40 25.91 -11.15
N ALA A 343 13.25 25.99 -12.48
CA ALA A 343 12.00 25.67 -13.15
C ALA A 343 11.64 24.19 -12.96
N SER A 344 12.63 23.29 -13.01
CA SER A 344 12.41 21.86 -12.78
C SER A 344 12.02 21.56 -11.32
N PHE A 345 12.58 22.28 -10.35
CA PHE A 345 12.25 22.15 -8.93
C PHE A 345 10.83 22.62 -8.64
N GLU A 346 10.44 23.76 -9.23
CA GLU A 346 9.10 24.31 -9.12
C GLU A 346 8.05 23.37 -9.71
N ALA A 347 8.31 22.83 -10.91
CA ALA A 347 7.42 21.87 -11.56
C ALA A 347 7.23 20.58 -10.74
N ALA A 348 8.22 20.19 -9.94
CA ALA A 348 8.16 19.05 -9.04
C ALA A 348 7.65 19.39 -7.63
N ALA A 349 7.28 20.66 -7.38
CA ALA A 349 6.82 21.18 -6.10
C ALA A 349 7.78 20.84 -4.93
N LEU A 350 9.09 20.85 -5.17
CA LEU A 350 10.09 20.65 -4.11
C LEU A 350 10.00 21.78 -3.08
N SER A 351 10.23 21.46 -1.82
CA SER A 351 10.37 22.44 -0.74
C SER A 351 11.69 23.23 -0.87
N ASP A 352 11.76 24.42 -0.29
CA ASP A 352 12.97 25.26 -0.33
C ASP A 352 14.22 24.53 0.19
N GLN A 353 14.07 23.72 1.24
CA GLN A 353 15.16 22.90 1.79
C GLN A 353 15.64 21.86 0.79
N GLU A 354 14.73 21.13 0.12
CA GLU A 354 15.09 20.13 -0.89
C GLU A 354 15.80 20.78 -2.09
N ARG A 355 15.30 21.94 -2.54
CA ARG A 355 15.92 22.73 -3.61
C ARG A 355 17.34 23.14 -3.24
N ASP A 356 17.53 23.67 -2.03
CA ASP A 356 18.85 24.08 -1.55
C ASP A 356 19.85 22.93 -1.47
N LEU A 357 19.43 21.77 -0.94
CA LEU A 357 20.27 20.58 -0.86
C LEU A 357 20.75 20.11 -2.24
N ILE A 358 19.86 20.09 -3.23
CA ILE A 358 20.20 19.70 -4.62
C ILE A 358 21.09 20.76 -5.26
N ARG A 359 20.72 22.04 -5.18
CA ARG A 359 21.43 23.16 -5.82
C ARG A 359 22.89 23.22 -5.38
N ARG A 360 23.14 23.10 -4.08
CA ARG A 360 24.50 23.12 -3.50
C ARG A 360 25.26 21.80 -3.67
N ARG A 361 24.62 20.76 -4.20
CA ARG A 361 25.15 19.38 -4.23
C ARG A 361 25.64 18.98 -2.84
N ASP A 362 24.82 19.25 -1.83
CA ASP A 362 25.12 18.91 -0.44
C ASP A 362 24.91 17.40 -0.22
N TRP A 363 25.84 16.59 -0.75
CA TRP A 363 25.73 15.13 -0.78
C TRP A 363 25.48 14.52 0.59
N ARG A 364 26.16 15.06 1.61
CA ARG A 364 26.00 14.63 3.00
C ARG A 364 24.67 15.10 3.57
N GLY A 365 24.27 16.35 3.31
CA GLY A 365 22.96 16.88 3.70
C GLY A 365 21.81 16.10 3.08
N LEU A 366 21.92 15.69 1.82
CA LEU A 366 20.92 14.86 1.13
C LEU A 366 20.78 13.48 1.79
N LEU A 367 21.87 12.82 2.19
CA LEU A 367 21.81 11.59 2.99
C LEU A 367 21.12 11.82 4.34
N HIS A 368 21.51 12.87 5.07
CA HIS A 368 20.90 13.20 6.37
C HIS A 368 19.40 13.50 6.25
N TYR A 369 18.98 14.12 5.15
CA TYR A 369 17.58 14.40 4.86
C TYR A 369 16.77 13.10 4.63
N GLY A 370 17.41 12.06 4.11
CA GLY A 370 16.78 10.77 3.81
C GLY A 370 16.75 10.42 2.32
N VAL A 371 17.58 11.06 1.48
CA VAL A 371 17.78 10.62 0.10
C VAL A 371 18.58 9.32 0.13
N ILE A 372 18.07 8.26 -0.51
CA ILE A 372 18.83 7.01 -0.63
C ILE A 372 20.03 7.22 -1.57
N PHE A 373 21.19 6.67 -1.23
CA PHE A 373 22.44 6.88 -1.98
C PHE A 373 22.30 6.68 -3.49
N PHE A 374 21.52 5.68 -3.93
CA PHE A 374 21.32 5.37 -5.34
C PHE A 374 20.60 6.48 -6.14
N MET A 375 19.99 7.47 -5.47
CA MET A 375 19.49 8.68 -6.11
C MET A 375 20.58 9.75 -6.25
N LEU A 376 21.52 9.82 -5.28
CA LEU A 376 22.72 10.66 -5.37
C LEU A 376 23.62 10.20 -6.51
N GLU A 377 23.76 8.90 -6.69
CA GLU A 377 24.52 8.30 -7.79
C GLU A 377 23.95 8.70 -9.16
N LYS A 378 22.61 8.74 -9.31
CA LYS A 378 21.95 9.23 -10.53
C LYS A 378 22.19 10.72 -10.75
N LEU A 379 22.02 11.53 -9.71
CA LEU A 379 22.29 12.96 -9.77
C LEU A 379 23.74 13.22 -10.19
N GLY A 380 24.70 12.51 -9.58
CA GLY A 380 26.11 12.59 -9.93
C GLY A 380 26.38 12.27 -11.39
N ALA A 381 25.79 11.18 -11.90
CA ALA A 381 25.90 10.83 -13.32
C ALA A 381 25.32 11.92 -14.25
N VAL A 382 24.20 12.56 -13.86
CA VAL A 382 23.59 13.64 -14.64
C VAL A 382 24.43 14.93 -14.60
N THR A 383 25.07 15.23 -13.48
CA THR A 383 25.86 16.45 -13.28
C THR A 383 27.36 16.29 -13.53
N GLY A 384 27.80 15.16 -14.09
CA GLY A 384 29.22 14.94 -14.37
C GLY A 384 30.09 14.76 -13.12
N VAL A 385 29.53 14.32 -11.99
CA VAL A 385 30.23 14.03 -10.73
C VAL A 385 30.40 12.52 -10.54
N SER A 386 31.63 12.07 -10.29
CA SER A 386 31.92 10.64 -10.09
C SER A 386 31.52 10.17 -8.70
N ASN A 387 31.26 8.87 -8.53
CA ASN A 387 30.92 8.31 -7.23
C ASN A 387 31.99 8.63 -6.15
N LEU A 388 33.27 8.67 -6.53
CA LEU A 388 34.35 8.98 -5.60
C LEU A 388 34.29 10.42 -5.07
N HIS A 389 33.83 11.38 -5.87
CA HIS A 389 33.61 12.75 -5.38
C HIS A 389 32.48 12.78 -4.34
N ILE A 390 31.41 12.02 -4.58
CA ILE A 390 30.29 11.89 -3.65
C ILE A 390 30.77 11.25 -2.34
N TYR A 391 31.53 10.14 -2.41
CA TYR A 391 32.09 9.49 -1.22
C TYR A 391 33.01 10.40 -0.40
N ALA A 392 33.89 11.15 -1.08
CA ALA A 392 34.79 12.11 -0.42
C ALA A 392 33.99 13.22 0.28
N ALA A 393 32.99 13.80 -0.40
CA ALA A 393 32.13 14.83 0.18
C ALA A 393 31.33 14.33 1.40
N MET A 394 30.85 13.09 1.37
CA MET A 394 30.16 12.47 2.51
C MET A 394 31.08 12.26 3.72
N ARG A 395 32.38 12.02 3.49
CA ARG A 395 33.40 11.99 4.55
C ARG A 395 33.91 13.37 4.98
N GLY A 396 33.54 14.43 4.27
CA GLY A 396 34.06 15.78 4.52
C GLY A 396 35.53 15.93 4.11
N GLU A 397 35.99 15.13 3.16
CA GLU A 397 37.36 15.10 2.66
C GLU A 397 37.44 15.65 1.23
N THR A 398 38.61 16.11 0.83
CA THR A 398 38.90 16.30 -0.60
C THR A 398 38.96 14.95 -1.33
N LEU A 399 38.74 14.96 -2.64
CA LEU A 399 38.86 13.74 -3.46
C LEU A 399 40.26 13.11 -3.33
N GLU A 400 41.32 13.91 -3.22
CA GLU A 400 42.69 13.43 -3.09
C GLU A 400 42.93 12.70 -1.76
N GLU A 401 42.47 13.28 -0.65
CA GLU A 401 42.53 12.65 0.68
C GLU A 401 41.74 11.34 0.72
N PHE A 402 40.52 11.35 0.17
CA PHE A 402 39.72 10.13 0.10
C PHE A 402 40.40 9.03 -0.72
N GLN A 403 40.98 9.38 -1.87
CA GLN A 403 41.68 8.43 -2.74
C GLN A 403 42.92 7.81 -2.09
N LYS A 404 43.62 8.52 -1.20
CA LYS A 404 44.74 7.95 -0.41
C LYS A 404 44.28 6.77 0.46
N THR A 405 42.99 6.69 0.78
CA THR A 405 42.43 5.55 1.53
C THR A 405 42.05 4.36 0.65
N ARG A 406 42.15 4.46 -0.68
CA ARG A 406 41.78 3.41 -1.64
C ARG A 406 43.03 2.72 -2.18
N ASN A 407 42.95 1.41 -2.45
CA ASN A 407 44.09 0.63 -2.94
C ASN A 407 44.55 1.00 -4.37
N ALA A 408 43.67 1.63 -5.16
CA ALA A 408 43.95 2.07 -6.53
C ALA A 408 43.49 3.53 -6.74
N PRO A 409 44.30 4.52 -6.31
CA PRO A 409 44.04 5.92 -6.59
C PRO A 409 43.95 6.16 -8.12
N GLY A 410 42.98 6.96 -8.55
CA GLY A 410 42.70 7.26 -9.96
C GLY A 410 41.55 6.46 -10.58
N ALA A 411 41.02 5.45 -9.88
CA ALA A 411 39.87 4.66 -10.33
C ALA A 411 38.54 5.40 -10.14
N LEU A 412 38.34 6.50 -10.90
CA LEU A 412 37.08 7.24 -10.94
C LEU A 412 36.05 6.51 -11.81
N TYR A 413 34.79 6.46 -11.34
CA TYR A 413 33.69 5.82 -12.07
C TYR A 413 32.34 6.48 -11.77
N SER A 414 31.36 6.19 -12.61
CA SER A 414 29.97 6.60 -12.51
C SER A 414 29.07 5.58 -13.22
N VAL A 415 27.77 5.65 -12.98
CA VAL A 415 26.74 4.88 -13.71
C VAL A 415 26.36 5.52 -15.06
N ALA A 416 27.02 6.60 -15.46
CA ALA A 416 26.79 7.29 -16.72
C ALA A 416 26.96 6.36 -17.95
N GLY A 417 25.94 6.31 -18.80
CA GLY A 417 25.97 5.58 -20.07
C GLY A 417 26.52 6.41 -21.23
N LYS A 418 26.51 5.83 -22.45
CA LYS A 418 27.03 6.48 -23.68
C LYS A 418 26.44 7.87 -23.97
N GLY A 419 25.23 8.15 -23.51
CA GLY A 419 24.54 9.43 -23.73
C GLY A 419 25.00 10.57 -22.81
N ALA A 420 25.88 10.32 -21.83
CA ALA A 420 26.30 11.34 -20.87
C ALA A 420 27.34 12.35 -21.40
N GLY A 421 27.96 12.09 -22.56
CA GLY A 421 29.02 12.95 -23.10
C GLY A 421 30.34 12.82 -22.34
N LYS A 422 31.19 13.86 -22.41
CA LYS A 422 32.46 13.91 -21.65
C LYS A 422 32.18 14.18 -20.17
N LEU A 423 32.74 13.35 -19.29
CA LEU A 423 32.58 13.50 -17.85
C LEU A 423 33.60 14.53 -17.34
N ASP A 424 33.26 15.29 -16.29
CA ASP A 424 34.11 16.42 -15.87
C ASP A 424 35.52 15.99 -15.42
N TRP A 425 35.66 14.76 -14.95
CA TRP A 425 36.93 14.20 -14.52
C TRP A 425 37.75 13.55 -15.65
N ASP A 426 37.24 13.49 -16.88
CA ASP A 426 38.02 13.06 -18.04
C ASP A 426 39.02 14.14 -18.51
N LYS A 427 38.96 15.34 -17.93
CA LYS A 427 39.78 16.52 -18.30
C LYS A 427 41.27 16.37 -17.96
N THR A 428 41.71 15.32 -17.27
CA THR A 428 43.12 15.12 -16.86
C THR A 428 43.90 14.12 -17.71
N LYS A 429 43.40 13.68 -18.86
CA LYS A 429 44.19 12.89 -19.84
C LYS A 429 44.45 13.70 -21.11
N ASN A 430 45.32 14.70 -21.02
CA ASN A 430 46.05 15.26 -22.15
C ASN A 430 47.55 15.03 -21.94
#